data_AF-A0A931VTS1-F1
#
_entry.id   AF-A0A931VTS1-F1
#
_cell.length_a   1.000
_cell.length_b   1.000
_cell.length_c   1.000
_cell.angle_alpha   90.00
_cell.angle_beta   90.00
_cell.angle_gamma   90.00
#
_symmetry.space_group_name_H-M   'P 1'
#
loop_
_entity.id
_entity.type
_entity.pdbx_description
1 polymer ?
#
loop_
_entity_poly.entity_id
_entity_poly.type
_entity_poly.pdbx_seq_one_letter_code
_entity_poly.pdbx_strand_id
1 'polypeptide(L)' 'MSTMIQIRNVPNELHRRLKARSALAGMSLSDYLLNEIRRAAERPTLDDLRARLERRPAVAPSMPPAQAVRAERDGR' A
#
# COMPACT_ATOMS: atom_id res chain seq x y z
N MET A 1 -19.63 8.32 -9.61
CA MET A 1 -20.56 7.18 -9.54
C MET A 1 -20.05 6.21 -8.50
N SER A 2 -20.90 5.72 -7.61
CA SER A 2 -20.52 4.70 -6.62
C SER A 2 -20.79 3.30 -7.19
N THR A 3 -19.78 2.43 -7.19
CA THR A 3 -19.93 1.04 -7.62
C THR A 3 -20.04 0.14 -6.38
N MET A 4 -21.07 -0.72 -6.34
CA MET A 4 -21.25 -1.68 -5.26
C MET A 4 -20.38 -2.93 -5.50
N ILE A 5 -19.69 -3.39 -4.45
CA ILE A 5 -18.90 -4.63 -4.48
C ILE A 5 -19.55 -5.63 -3.53
N GLN A 6 -19.89 -6.83 -4.03
CA GLN A 6 -20.38 -7.95 -3.22
C GLN A 6 -19.28 -9.00 -3.07
N ILE A 7 -18.87 -9.29 -1.83
CA ILE A 7 -17.90 -10.35 -1.52
C ILE A 7 -18.68 -11.63 -1.18
N ARG A 8 -18.45 -12.71 -1.94
CA ARG A 8 -19.11 -14.01 -1.77
C ARG A 8 -18.20 -14.99 -1.04
N ASN A 9 -18.81 -16.02 -0.45
CA ASN A 9 -18.11 -17.14 0.21
C ASN A 9 -17.17 -16.71 1.35
N VAL A 10 -17.55 -15.68 2.11
CA VAL A 10 -16.78 -15.23 3.28
C VAL A 10 -16.94 -16.27 4.39
N PRO A 11 -15.86 -16.88 4.90
CA PRO A 11 -15.96 -17.80 6.03
C PRO A 11 -16.59 -17.11 7.24
N ASN A 12 -17.52 -17.78 7.92
CA ASN A 12 -18.26 -17.21 9.06
C ASN A 12 -17.33 -16.62 10.12
N GLU A 13 -16.23 -17.31 10.42
CA GLU A 13 -15.24 -16.85 11.39
C GLU A 13 -14.51 -15.57 10.96
N LEU A 14 -14.25 -15.41 9.66
CA LEU A 14 -13.69 -14.17 9.14
C LEU A 14 -14.70 -13.03 9.25
N HIS A 15 -15.96 -13.27 8.87
CA HIS A 15 -17.02 -12.27 8.98
C HIS A 15 -17.22 -11.79 10.43
N ARG A 16 -17.23 -12.72 11.41
CA ARG A 16 -17.36 -12.36 12.84
C ARG A 16 -16.19 -11.49 13.32
N ARG A 17 -14.96 -11.86 12.99
CA ARG A 17 -13.77 -11.09 13.35
C ARG A 17 -13.78 -9.69 12.75
N LEU A 18 -14.18 -9.55 11.49
CA LEU A 18 -14.28 -8.25 10.82
C LEU A 18 -15.37 -7.38 11.43
N LYS A 19 -16.53 -7.96 11.77
CA LYS A 19 -17.61 -7.24 12.46
C LYS A 19 -17.19 -6.76 13.85
N ALA A 20 -16.45 -7.57 14.61
CA ALA A 20 -15.92 -7.16 15.91
C ALA A 20 -14.93 -5.99 15.75
N ARG A 21 -14.02 -6.07 14.77
CA ARG A 21 -13.06 -4.99 14.49
C ARG A 21 -13.73 -3.71 14.03
N SER A 22 -14.75 -3.78 13.17
CA SER A 22 -15.49 -2.59 12.73
C SER A 22 -16.19 -1.92 13.91
N ALA A 23 -16.81 -2.70 14.80
CA ALA A 23 -17.43 -2.16 16.02
C ALA A 23 -16.42 -1.49 16.96
N LEU A 24 -15.25 -2.09 17.16
CA LEU A 24 -14.16 -1.49 17.96
C LEU A 24 -13.64 -0.19 17.34
N ALA A 25 -13.64 -0.08 16.01
CA ALA A 25 -13.25 1.13 15.30
C ALA A 25 -14.37 2.19 15.26
N GLY A 26 -15.57 1.91 15.78
CA GLY A 26 -16.73 2.80 15.69
C GLY A 26 -17.28 2.95 14.27
N MET A 27 -17.03 1.96 13.41
CA MET A 27 -17.38 2.00 11.99
C MET A 27 -18.42 0.94 11.63
N SER A 28 -19.21 1.22 10.60
CA SER A 28 -20.00 0.16 9.95
C SER A 28 -19.05 -0.88 9.33
N LEU A 29 -19.52 -2.13 9.18
CA LEU A 29 -18.71 -3.18 8.56
C LEU A 29 -18.31 -2.82 7.12
N SER A 30 -19.21 -2.18 6.37
CA SER A 30 -18.97 -1.73 5.00
C SER A 30 -17.89 -0.66 4.94
N ASP A 31 -17.94 0.34 5.83
CA ASP A 31 -16.94 1.43 5.86
C ASP A 31 -15.57 0.91 6.30
N TYR A 32 -15.56 0.02 7.30
CA TYR A 32 -14.34 -0.64 7.75
C TYR A 32 -13.69 -1.43 6.60
N LEU A 33 -14.47 -2.24 5.89
CA LEU A 33 -13.99 -3.01 4.74
C LEU A 33 -13.51 -2.12 3.59
N LEU A 34 -14.23 -1.04 3.29
CA LEU A 34 -13.82 -0.10 2.26
C LEU A 34 -12.46 0.54 2.58
N ASN A 35 -12.24 0.89 3.85
CA ASN A 35 -10.96 1.45 4.30
C ASN A 35 -9.81 0.44 4.14
N GLU A 36 -10.04 -0.82 4.50
CA GLU A 36 -9.06 -1.89 4.32
C GLU A 36 -8.74 -2.15 2.84
N ILE A 37 -9.76 -2.20 1.98
CA ILE A 37 -9.59 -2.37 0.52
C ILE A 37 -8.80 -1.20 -0.07
N ARG A 38 -9.10 0.04 0.36
CA ARG A 38 -8.36 1.22 -0.08
C ARG A 38 -6.90 1.15 0.33
N ARG A 39 -6.60 0.78 1.58
CA ARG A 39 -5.22 0.58 2.06
C ARG A 39 -4.48 -0.48 1.26
N ALA A 40 -5.17 -1.56 0.88
CA ALA A 40 -4.60 -2.60 0.04
C ALA A 40 -4.32 -2.09 -1.38
N ALA A 41 -5.20 -1.28 -1.96
CA ALA A 41 -5.05 -0.71 -3.30
C ALA A 41 -4.02 0.44 -3.38
N GLU A 42 -3.81 1.18 -2.29
CA GLU A 42 -2.81 2.25 -2.22
C GLU A 42 -1.37 1.73 -2.29
N ARG A 43 -1.13 0.45 -1.95
CA ARG A 43 0.19 -0.17 -2.10
C ARG A 43 0.38 -0.70 -3.52
N PRO A 44 1.28 -0.09 -4.33
CA PRO A 44 1.57 -0.61 -5.65
C PRO A 44 2.12 -2.03 -5.54
N THR A 45 1.73 -2.89 -6.48
CA THR A 45 2.34 -4.21 -6.59
C THR A 45 3.81 -4.08 -7.02
N LEU A 46 4.58 -5.17 -6.90
CA LEU A 46 5.96 -5.18 -7.41
C LEU A 46 6.02 -4.92 -8.91
N ASP A 47 5.03 -5.42 -9.67
CA ASP A 47 4.97 -5.22 -11.11
C ASP A 47 4.58 -3.78 -11.47
N ASP A 48 3.65 -3.16 -10.72
CA ASP A 48 3.37 -1.73 -10.85
C ASP A 48 4.62 -0.90 -10.55
N LEU A 49 5.39 -1.27 -9.52
CA LEU A 49 6.62 -0.58 -9.16
C LEU A 49 7.67 -0.72 -10.28
N ARG A 50 7.85 -1.92 -10.84
CA ARG A 50 8.76 -2.17 -11.96
C ARG A 50 8.38 -1.34 -13.18
N ALA A 51 7.11 -1.38 -13.59
CA ALA A 51 6.62 -0.58 -14.72
C ALA A 51 6.83 0.93 -14.49
N ARG A 52 6.69 1.41 -13.24
CA ARG A 52 6.99 2.81 -12.88
C ARG A 52 8.49 3.13 -12.97
N LEU A 53 9.36 2.20 -12.57
CA LEU A 53 10.81 2.37 -12.64
C LEU A 53 11.29 2.40 -14.10
N GLU A 54 10.77 1.51 -14.95
CA GLU A 54 11.12 1.45 -16.39
C GLU A 54 10.74 2.72 -17.14
N ARG A 55 9.63 3.37 -16.76
CA ARG A 55 9.20 4.65 -17.36
C ARG A 55 10.02 5.85 -16.88
N ARG A 56 10.85 5.69 -15.86
CA ARG A 56 11.59 6.82 -15.26
C ARG A 56 12.86 7.07 -16.09
N PRO A 57 13.16 8.33 -16.47
CA PRO A 57 14.39 8.65 -17.16
C PRO A 57 15.59 8.28 -16.30
N ALA A 58 16.62 7.71 -16.93
CA ALA A 58 17.88 7.44 -16.26
C ALA A 58 18.48 8.75 -15.76
N VAL A 59 18.88 8.77 -14.48
CA VAL A 59 19.57 9.92 -13.89
C VAL A 59 21.06 9.63 -13.96
N ALA A 60 21.82 10.55 -14.55
CA ALA A 60 23.27 10.57 -14.48
C ALA A 60 23.69 11.46 -13.29
N PRO A 61 24.05 10.87 -12.13
CA PRO A 61 24.47 11.67 -10.99
C PRO A 61 25.82 12.33 -11.28
N SER A 62 26.02 13.53 -10.74
CA SER A 62 27.26 14.31 -10.88
C SER A 62 28.47 13.64 -10.23
N MET A 63 28.25 12.74 -9.28
CA MET A 63 29.27 11.91 -8.67
C MET A 63 28.78 10.48 -8.45
N PRO A 64 29.67 9.49 -8.39
CA PRO A 64 29.28 8.11 -8.11
C PRO A 64 28.54 8.01 -6.76
N PRO A 65 27.39 7.31 -6.68
CA PRO A 65 26.61 7.18 -5.44
C PRO A 65 27.44 6.66 -4.26
N ALA A 66 28.38 5.74 -4.52
CA ALA A 66 29.28 5.21 -3.49
C ALA A 66 30.18 6.30 -2.87
N GLN A 67 30.63 7.28 -3.65
CA GLN A 67 31.43 8.39 -3.14
C GLN A 67 30.57 9.38 -2.35
N ALA A 68 29.34 9.67 -2.81
CA ALA A 68 28.41 10.51 -2.08
C ALA A 68 28.08 9.94 -0.68
N VAL A 69 27.80 8.63 -0.60
CA VAL A 69 27.53 7.94 0.67
C VAL A 69 28.75 7.95 1.60
N ARG A 70 29.97 7.81 1.05
CA ARG A 70 31.20 7.87 1.84
C ARG A 70 31.42 9.27 2.42
N ALA A 71 31.30 10.31 1.58
CA ALA A 71 31.42 11.70 2.03
C ALA A 71 30.42 12.06 3.15
N GLU A 72 29.17 11.57 3.08
CA GLU A 72 28.20 11.79 4.15
C GLU A 72 28.55 11.06 5.45
N ARG A 73 29.10 9.85 5.36
CA ARG A 73 29.51 9.07 6.55
C ARG A 73 30.73 9.66 7.24
N ASP A 74 31.70 10.12 6.47
CA ASP A 74 32.96 10.68 6.99
C ASP A 74 32.75 12.05 7.67
N GLY A 75 31.60 12.71 7.43
CA GLY A 75 31.22 13.98 8.05
C GLY A 75 30.31 13.88 9.28
N ARG A 76 29.97 12.67 9.74
CA ARG A 76 29.23 12.41 11.00
C ARG A 76 30.19 12.16 12.14
#